data_AF-A0A952VWU8-F1
#
_entry.id   AF-A0A952VWU8-F1
#
_cell.length_a   1.000
_cell.length_b   1.000
_cell.length_c   1.000
_cell.angle_alpha   90.00
_cell.angle_beta   90.00
_cell.angle_gamma   90.00
#
_symmetry.space_group_name_H-M   'P 1'
#
loop_
_entity.id
_entity.type
_entity.pdbx_description
1 polymer ?
#
loop_
_entity_poly.entity_id
_entity_poly.type
_entity_poly.pdbx_seq_one_letter_code
_entity_poly.pdbx_strand_id
1 'polypeptide(L)'
;MPMKNPPHPGEFIRTEIIDPIGLSVTAAAAALQVSRPALSSLLNGKADLSGDMAIRIEKAFGVRMDTLMRMQSAYDIAETRKRAKSIRVRRIQRAVGLYP
;
A
#
# COMPACT_ATOMS: atom_id res chain seq x y z
N MET A 1 12.26 -10.93 10.97
CA MET A 1 11.71 -11.88 9.97
C MET A 1 10.71 -11.11 9.12
N PRO A 2 10.67 -11.24 7.78
CA PRO A 2 9.61 -10.60 7.00
C PRO A 2 8.26 -11.19 7.43
N MET A 3 7.27 -10.34 7.68
CA MET A 3 5.92 -10.80 8.04
C MET A 3 5.39 -11.72 6.92
N LYS A 4 4.87 -12.89 7.30
CA LYS A 4 4.32 -13.86 6.33
C LYS A 4 3.05 -13.36 5.63
N ASN A 5 2.34 -12.40 6.24
CA ASN A 5 1.13 -11.82 5.69
C ASN A 5 0.99 -10.36 6.19
N PRO A 6 1.74 -9.41 5.60
CA PRO A 6 1.60 -8.00 5.95
C PRO A 6 0.16 -7.53 5.68
N PRO A 7 -0.42 -6.70 6.56
CA PRO A 7 -1.78 -6.19 6.38
C PRO A 7 -1.84 -5.21 5.19
N HIS A 8 -3.01 -5.12 4.55
CA HIS A 8 -3.24 -4.14 3.50
C HIS A 8 -3.25 -2.72 4.10
N PRO A 9 -2.59 -1.72 3.51
CA PRO A 9 -2.52 -0.36 4.07
C PRO A 9 -3.88 0.28 4.29
N GLY A 10 -4.85 -0.03 3.43
CA GLY A 10 -6.22 0.45 3.57
C GLY A 10 -6.92 0.01 4.86
N GLU A 11 -6.63 -1.20 5.37
CA GLU A 11 -7.17 -1.66 6.65
C GLU A 11 -6.57 -0.85 7.80
N PHE A 12 -5.26 -0.62 7.77
CA PHE A 12 -4.58 0.25 8.73
C PHE A 12 -5.11 1.69 8.70
N ILE A 13 -5.29 2.27 7.51
CA ILE A 13 -5.84 3.63 7.36
C ILE A 13 -7.25 3.70 7.97
N ARG A 14 -8.05 2.64 7.81
CA ARG A 14 -9.38 2.58 8.42
C ARG A 14 -9.31 2.57 9.94
N THR A 15 -8.59 1.60 10.52
CA THR A 15 -8.62 1.35 11.97
C THR A 15 -7.80 2.35 12.77
N GLU A 16 -6.69 2.85 12.22
CA GLU A 16 -5.74 3.69 12.96
C GLU A 16 -5.85 5.18 12.64
N ILE A 17 -6.51 5.54 11.51
CA ILE A 17 -6.59 6.94 11.08
C ILE A 17 -8.04 7.44 11.06
N ILE A 18 -8.95 6.74 10.38
CA ILE A 18 -10.32 7.24 10.13
C ILE A 18 -11.27 6.94 11.29
N ASP A 19 -11.31 5.69 11.75
CA ASP A 19 -12.23 5.27 12.82
C ASP A 19 -11.94 5.99 14.16
N PRO A 20 -10.69 6.20 14.60
CA PRO A 20 -10.38 6.86 15.88
C PRO A 20 -10.81 8.32 15.96
N ILE A 21 -10.90 9.01 14.82
CA ILE A 21 -11.35 10.41 14.73
C ILE A 21 -12.85 10.51 14.43
N GLY A 22 -13.56 9.39 14.35
CA GLY A 22 -15.02 9.34 14.18
C GLY A 22 -15.51 9.83 12.81
N LEU A 23 -14.64 9.87 11.78
CA LEU A 23 -15.06 10.31 10.45
C LEU A 23 -15.77 9.19 9.70
N SER A 24 -16.92 9.52 9.12
CA SER A 24 -17.53 8.65 8.11
C SER A 24 -16.65 8.57 6.86
N VAL A 25 -16.74 7.47 6.11
CA VAL A 25 -16.03 7.30 4.82
C VAL A 25 -16.35 8.46 3.85
N THR A 26 -17.58 8.97 3.88
CA THR A 26 -17.98 10.11 3.04
C THR A 26 -17.24 11.39 3.45
N ALA A 27 -17.18 11.68 4.75
CA ALA A 27 -16.47 12.86 5.27
C ALA A 27 -14.96 12.77 5.03
N ALA A 28 -14.36 11.60 5.26
CA ALA A 28 -12.95 11.37 4.98
C ALA A 28 -12.62 11.51 3.48
N ALA A 29 -13.49 11.02 2.59
CA ALA A 29 -13.30 11.18 1.15
C ALA A 29 -13.35 12.65 0.72
N ALA A 30 -14.26 13.43 1.30
CA ALA A 30 -14.34 14.87 1.07
C ALA A 30 -13.08 15.59 1.56
N ALA A 31 -12.60 15.28 2.76
CA ALA A 31 -11.37 15.87 3.32
C ALA A 31 -10.14 15.55 2.48
N LEU A 32 -10.06 14.33 1.94
CA LEU A 32 -8.99 13.88 1.04
C LEU A 32 -9.17 14.39 -0.40
N GLN A 33 -10.29 15.03 -0.73
CA GLN A 33 -10.66 15.47 -2.08
C GLN A 33 -10.63 14.32 -3.11
N VAL A 34 -11.20 13.17 -2.74
CA VAL A 34 -11.30 11.97 -3.60
C VAL A 34 -12.73 11.47 -3.63
N SER A 35 -13.05 10.60 -4.59
CA SER A 35 -14.38 10.00 -4.63
C SER A 35 -14.58 9.03 -3.46
N ARG A 36 -15.79 9.00 -2.90
CA ARG A 36 -16.16 8.02 -1.86
C ARG A 36 -15.91 6.57 -2.31
N PRO A 37 -16.23 6.15 -3.55
CA PRO A 37 -15.91 4.80 -4.00
C PRO A 37 -14.41 4.49 -4.00
N ALA A 38 -13.56 5.45 -4.42
CA ALA A 38 -12.12 5.25 -4.42
C ALA A 38 -11.58 5.03 -3.00
N LEU A 39 -11.97 5.88 -2.05
CA LEU A 39 -11.59 5.71 -0.65
C LEU A 39 -12.14 4.39 -0.09
N SER A 40 -13.41 4.08 -0.34
CA SER A 40 -14.03 2.83 0.13
C SER A 40 -13.30 1.58 -0.40
N SER A 41 -12.94 1.56 -1.68
CA SER A 41 -12.19 0.45 -2.27
C SER A 41 -10.83 0.26 -1.60
N LEU A 42 -10.11 1.36 -1.33
CA LEU A 42 -8.86 1.33 -0.58
C LEU A 42 -9.07 0.77 0.83
N LEU A 43 -9.99 1.35 1.61
CA LEU A 43 -10.23 0.98 3.01
C LEU A 43 -10.73 -0.47 3.20
N ASN A 44 -11.29 -1.07 2.15
CA ASN A 44 -11.74 -2.46 2.16
C ASN A 44 -10.73 -3.42 1.50
N GLY A 45 -9.51 -2.97 1.21
CA GLY A 45 -8.45 -3.81 0.62
C GLY A 45 -8.69 -4.24 -0.82
N LYS A 46 -9.58 -3.54 -1.55
CA LYS A 46 -9.93 -3.83 -2.94
C LYS A 46 -9.12 -3.02 -3.95
N ALA A 47 -8.41 -1.99 -3.50
CA ALA A 47 -7.54 -1.16 -4.31
C ALA A 47 -6.27 -0.83 -3.54
N ASP A 48 -5.14 -0.84 -4.24
CA ASP A 48 -3.85 -0.49 -3.67
C ASP A 48 -3.78 1.01 -3.32
N LEU A 49 -2.93 1.33 -2.34
CA LEU A 49 -2.59 2.70 -2.01
C LEU A 49 -1.67 3.30 -3.09
N SER A 50 -2.16 4.32 -3.79
CA SER A 50 -1.35 5.12 -4.71
C SER A 50 -0.55 6.19 -3.97
N GLY A 51 0.54 6.67 -4.60
CA GLY A 51 1.32 7.80 -4.07
C GLY A 51 0.50 9.07 -3.88
N ASP A 52 -0.38 9.39 -4.83
CA ASP A 52 -1.28 10.55 -4.75
C ASP A 52 -2.24 10.45 -3.55
N MET A 53 -2.75 9.26 -3.25
CA MET A 53 -3.60 9.05 -2.07
C MET A 53 -2.77 9.13 -0.78
N ALA A 54 -1.56 8.56 -0.77
CA ALA A 54 -0.68 8.58 0.39
C ALA A 54 -0.29 10.02 0.79
N ILE A 55 0.07 10.87 -0.17
CA ILE A 55 0.38 12.28 0.13
C ILE A 55 -0.86 13.08 0.56
N ARG A 56 -2.06 12.72 0.08
CA ARG A 56 -3.32 13.33 0.58
C ARG A 56 -3.56 12.95 2.04
N ILE A 57 -3.33 11.69 2.42
CA ILE A 57 -3.46 11.22 3.80
C ILE A 57 -2.43 11.90 4.71
N GLU A 58 -1.18 12.04 4.26
CA GLU A 58 -0.16 12.79 5.00
C GLU A 58 -0.59 14.23 5.27
N LYS A 59 -1.06 14.93 4.23
CA LYS A 59 -1.51 16.32 4.36
C LYS A 59 -2.75 16.47 5.25
N ALA A 60 -3.68 15.52 5.21
CA ALA A 60 -4.94 15.61 5.94
C ALA A 60 -4.84 15.14 7.40
N PHE A 61 -4.01 14.13 7.67
CA PHE A 61 -3.99 13.43 8.96
C PHE A 61 -2.60 13.37 9.62
N GLY A 62 -1.55 13.88 8.95
CA GLY A 62 -0.19 13.95 9.50
C GLY A 62 0.57 12.62 9.47
N VAL A 63 0.00 11.56 8.90
CA VAL A 63 0.66 10.25 8.79
C VAL A 63 1.58 10.24 7.58
N ARG A 64 2.89 10.09 7.81
CA ARG A 64 3.88 10.18 6.73
C ARG A 64 3.63 9.15 5.62
N MET A 65 3.67 9.61 4.38
CA MET A 65 3.44 8.80 3.19
C MET A 65 4.50 7.69 3.04
N ASP A 66 5.73 7.92 3.49
CA ASP A 66 6.80 6.92 3.43
C ASP A 66 6.46 5.67 4.23
N THR A 67 5.82 5.85 5.39
CA THR A 67 5.33 4.74 6.23
C THR A 67 4.26 3.96 5.49
N LEU A 68 3.25 4.63 4.93
CA LEU A 68 2.15 3.98 4.24
C LEU A 68 2.61 3.26 2.95
N MET A 69 3.52 3.88 2.18
CA MET A 69 4.07 3.29 0.97
C MET A 69 4.96 2.07 1.26
N ARG A 70 5.66 2.05 2.41
CA ARG A 70 6.38 0.85 2.86
C ARG A 70 5.42 -0.29 3.19
N MET A 71 4.26 0.02 3.79
CA MET A 71 3.22 -0.98 4.04
C MET A 71 2.65 -1.54 2.73
N GLN A 72 2.35 -0.67 1.75
CA GLN A 72 1.88 -1.12 0.43
C GLN A 72 2.91 -2.01 -0.25
N SER A 73 4.17 -1.58 -0.24
CA SER A 73 5.27 -2.36 -0.81
C SER A 73 5.38 -3.74 -0.16
N ALA A 74 5.26 -3.81 1.17
CA ALA A 74 5.30 -5.08 1.89
C ALA A 74 4.13 -5.99 1.48
N TYR A 75 2.92 -5.45 1.41
CA TYR A 75 1.72 -6.14 0.94
C TYR A 75 1.90 -6.70 -0.48
N ASP A 76 2.31 -5.85 -1.43
CA ASP A 76 2.50 -6.23 -2.84
C ASP A 76 3.57 -7.29 -3.01
N ILE A 77 4.66 -7.21 -2.22
CA ILE A 77 5.70 -8.22 -2.21
C ILE A 77 5.13 -9.55 -1.73
N ALA A 78 4.36 -9.58 -0.63
CA ALA A 78 3.79 -10.80 -0.10
C ALA A 78 2.79 -11.44 -1.08
N GLU A 79 1.88 -10.65 -1.66
CA GLU A 79 0.93 -11.12 -2.67
C GLU A 79 1.64 -11.61 -3.93
N THR A 80 2.65 -10.87 -4.40
CA THR A 80 3.44 -11.27 -5.57
C THR A 80 4.25 -12.55 -5.31
N ARG A 81 4.73 -12.76 -4.08
CA ARG A 81 5.42 -14.00 -3.70
C ARG A 81 4.49 -15.21 -3.74
N LYS A 82 3.19 -15.07 -3.41
CA LYS A 82 2.20 -16.17 -3.52
C LYS A 82 2.06 -16.66 -4.96
N ARG A 83 2.10 -15.75 -5.94
CA ARG A 83 2.07 -16.07 -7.39
C ARG A 83 3.45 -16.35 -7.99
N ALA A 84 4.54 -16.37 -7.23
CA ALA A 84 5.88 -16.51 -7.78
C ALA A 84 6.06 -17.75 -8.67
N LYS A 85 5.37 -18.85 -8.36
CA LYS A 85 5.44 -20.10 -9.14
C LYS A 85 4.88 -19.97 -10.56
N SER A 86 3.97 -19.03 -10.83
CA SER A 86 3.43 -18.81 -12.18
C SER A 86 4.33 -17.91 -13.04
N ILE A 87 5.29 -17.22 -12.44
CA ILE A 87 6.22 -16.32 -13.13
C ILE A 87 7.47 -17.11 -13.52
N ARG A 88 7.55 -17.51 -14.79
CA ARG A 88 8.68 -18.29 -15.32
C ARG A 88 9.74 -17.38 -15.93
N VAL A 89 10.92 -17.37 -15.32
CA VAL A 89 12.10 -16.65 -15.83
C VAL A 89 13.36 -17.50 -15.63
N ARG A 90 14.36 -17.35 -16.50
CA ARG A 90 15.68 -17.98 -16.30
C ARG A 90 16.53 -17.10 -15.38
N ARG A 91 17.22 -17.70 -14.42
CA ARG A 91 18.17 -16.98 -13.57
C ARG A 91 19.38 -16.57 -14.43
N ILE A 92 19.65 -15.27 -14.51
CA ILE A 92 20.86 -14.76 -15.17
C ILE A 92 22.02 -14.96 -14.20
N GLN A 93 23.04 -15.71 -14.62
CA GLN A 93 24.32 -15.75 -13.92
C GLN A 93 25.11 -14.53 -14.36
N ARG A 94 25.64 -13.77 -13.40
CA ARG A 94 26.56 -12.66 -13.68
C ARG A 94 27.76 -13.25 -14.40
N ALA A 95 28.04 -12.82 -15.63
CA ALA A 95 29.31 -13.14 -16.27
C ALA A 95 30.42 -12.53 -15.40
N VAL A 96 31.11 -13.37 -14.65
CA VAL A 96 32.35 -12.96 -13.97
C VAL A 96 33.43 -13.01 -15.03
N GLY A 97 33.76 -11.85 -15.59
CA GLY A 97 34.85 -11.70 -16.54
C GLY A 97 34.71 -10.45 -17.37
N LEU A 98 35.83 -9.72 -17.48
CA LEU A 98 36.09 -8.53 -18.31
C LEU A 98 35.85 -7.20 -17.60
N TYR A 99 36.80 -6.82 -16.75
CA TYR A 99 37.56 -5.58 -16.97
C TYR A 99 39.05 -5.89 -16.73
N PRO A 100 39.95 -5.57 -17.68
CA PRO A 100 41.40 -5.61 -17.46
C PRO A 100 41.86 -4.54 -16.47
#